data_AF-A0A7X9BZ85-F1
#
_entry.id   AF-A0A7X9BZ85-F1
#
_cell.length_a   1.000
_cell.length_b   1.000
_cell.length_c   1.000
_cell.angle_alpha   90.00
_cell.angle_beta   90.00
_cell.angle_gamma   90.00
#
_symmetry.space_group_name_H-M   'P 1'
#
loop_
_entity.id
_entity.type
_entity.pdbx_description
1 polymer ?
#
loop_
_entity_poly.entity_id
_entity_poly.type
_entity_poly.pdbx_seq_one_letter_code
_entity_poly.pdbx_strand_id
1 'polypeptide(L)'
;MFDAEKGLYSIGTVAELMGEHPETLRVWERNDLIKPNRDRYQRKYSNNDLLRLKFIKFLMEEKGLNVAGVRQMITMYPCWYNRNCKGGAHKNSSTPVNEAKPCWKVENTYCLVASDKSEICSSCEHLKSCSAGE
;
A
#
# COMPACT_ATOMS: atom_id res chain seq x y z
N MET A 1 -0.21 0.81 -21.89
CA MET A 1 -0.71 0.70 -20.50
C MET A 1 0.08 1.70 -19.65
N PHE A 2 -0.56 2.54 -18.84
CA PHE A 2 0.16 3.50 -18.00
C PHE A 2 0.87 2.77 -16.86
N ASP A 3 2.17 3.03 -16.69
CA ASP A 3 2.94 2.50 -15.55
C ASP A 3 2.44 3.14 -14.24
N ALA A 4 1.83 2.31 -13.39
CA ALA A 4 1.22 2.74 -12.13
C ALA A 4 2.24 3.14 -11.05
N GLU A 5 3.52 2.79 -11.23
CA GLU A 5 4.64 3.16 -10.35
C GLU A 5 5.40 4.39 -10.89
N LYS A 6 5.07 4.87 -12.10
CA LYS A 6 5.65 6.11 -12.64
C LYS A 6 5.24 7.29 -11.77
N GLY A 7 6.23 8.03 -11.28
CA GLY A 7 6.02 9.23 -10.50
C GLY A 7 5.49 10.38 -11.37
N LEU A 8 4.27 10.85 -11.11
CA LEU A 8 3.59 11.89 -11.88
C LEU A 8 3.23 13.11 -11.03
N TYR A 9 2.91 12.91 -9.74
CA TYR A 9 2.33 13.94 -8.89
C TYR A 9 3.36 14.59 -7.97
N SER A 10 3.20 15.89 -7.73
CA SER A 10 3.97 16.63 -6.72
C SER A 10 3.37 16.43 -5.33
N ILE A 11 4.12 16.74 -4.26
CA ILE A 11 3.58 16.68 -2.89
C ILE A 11 2.38 17.59 -2.66
N GLY A 12 2.36 18.77 -3.29
CA GLY A 12 1.24 19.70 -3.17
C GLY A 12 -0.04 19.11 -3.78
N THR A 13 0.09 18.55 -5.00
CA THR A 13 -1.01 17.87 -5.68
C THR A 13 -1.54 16.69 -4.88
N VAL A 14 -0.63 15.87 -4.33
CA VAL A 14 -1.02 14.71 -3.51
C VAL A 14 -1.68 15.14 -2.21
N ALA A 15 -1.16 16.17 -1.54
CA ALA A 15 -1.74 16.73 -0.33
C ALA A 15 -3.19 17.18 -0.57
N GLU A 16 -3.45 17.90 -1.66
CA GLU A 16 -4.80 18.31 -2.06
C GLU A 16 -5.72 17.10 -2.34
N LEU A 17 -5.26 16.12 -3.12
CA LEU A 17 -6.02 14.90 -3.42
C LEU A 17 -6.34 14.05 -2.18
N MET A 18 -5.46 14.07 -1.18
CA MET A 18 -5.61 13.32 0.06
C MET A 18 -6.39 14.09 1.15
N GLY A 19 -6.62 15.40 0.93
CA GLY A 19 -7.13 16.29 1.97
C GLY A 19 -6.18 16.41 3.16
N GLU A 20 -4.87 16.33 2.93
CA GLU A 20 -3.83 16.33 3.96
C GLU A 20 -2.94 17.56 3.86
N HIS A 21 -2.29 17.93 4.96
CA HIS A 21 -1.24 18.95 4.91
C HIS A 21 0.05 18.36 4.30
N PRO A 22 0.80 19.09 3.45
CA PRO A 22 2.06 18.60 2.89
C PRO A 22 3.08 18.13 3.95
N GLU A 23 3.07 18.75 5.13
CA GLU A 23 3.93 18.31 6.23
C GLU A 23 3.55 16.94 6.79
N THR A 24 2.26 16.60 6.84
CA THR A 24 1.79 15.25 7.23
C THR A 24 2.38 14.19 6.31
N LEU A 25 2.37 14.42 4.99
CA LEU A 25 2.99 13.53 4.01
C LEU A 25 4.51 13.42 4.21
N ARG A 26 5.19 14.53 4.54
CA ARG A 26 6.63 14.49 4.88
C ARG A 26 6.91 13.72 6.17
N VAL A 27 6.02 13.79 7.16
CA VAL A 27 6.13 12.97 8.38
C VAL A 27 6.01 11.49 8.03
N TRP A 28 5.06 11.11 7.18
CA TRP A 28 4.91 9.71 6.74
C TRP A 28 6.13 9.22 5.94
N GLU A 29 6.68 10.04 5.05
CA GLU A 29 7.95 9.75 4.34
C GLU A 29 9.13 9.56 5.30
N ARG A 30 9.33 10.51 6.25
CA ARG A 30 10.44 10.46 7.22
C ARG A 30 10.38 9.23 8.12
N ASN A 31 9.19 8.67 8.33
CA ASN A 31 8.97 7.46 9.13
C ASN A 31 8.94 6.17 8.30
N ASP A 32 9.41 6.21 7.05
CA ASP A 32 9.47 5.06 6.12
C ASP A 32 8.10 4.44 5.79
N LEU A 33 6.98 5.15 6.01
CA LEU A 33 5.66 4.61 5.68
C LEU A 33 5.47 4.53 4.16
N ILE A 34 6.05 5.47 3.43
CA ILE A 34 6.02 5.54 1.97
C ILE A 34 7.35 6.08 1.43
N LYS A 35 7.73 5.63 0.23
CA LYS A 35 8.97 6.01 -0.45
C LYS A 35 8.68 6.38 -1.90
N PRO A 36 8.22 7.62 -2.18
CA PRO A 36 7.98 8.05 -3.55
C PRO A 36 9.28 8.08 -4.35
N ASN A 37 9.17 7.90 -5.66
CA ASN A 37 10.31 8.05 -6.56
C ASN A 37 10.83 9.50 -6.51
N ARG A 38 12.15 9.66 -6.67
CA ARG A 38 12.77 10.97 -6.85
C ARG A 38 13.29 11.09 -8.27
N ASP A 39 12.81 12.10 -8.99
CA ASP A 39 13.39 12.50 -10.26
C ASP A 39 14.37 13.65 -9.98
N ARG A 40 15.67 13.33 -10.07
CA ARG A 40 16.80 14.17 -9.62
C ARG A 40 16.69 14.55 -8.14
N TYR A 41 15.94 15.61 -7.85
CA TYR A 41 15.77 16.20 -6.51
C TYR A 41 14.30 16.31 -6.09
N GLN A 42 13.35 16.19 -7.03
CA GLN A 42 11.93 16.36 -6.75
C GLN A 42 11.28 15.01 -6.49
N ARG A 43 10.55 14.91 -5.37
CA ARG A 43 9.69 13.76 -5.11
C ARG A 43 8.51 13.76 -6.09
N LYS A 44 8.27 12.59 -6.67
CA LYS A 44 7.19 12.33 -7.62
C LYS A 44 6.44 11.09 -7.16
N TYR A 45 5.19 11.29 -6.76
CA TYR A 45 4.32 10.20 -6.34
C TYR A 45 3.66 9.57 -7.55
N SER A 46 3.52 8.26 -7.49
CA SER A 46 2.83 7.45 -8.48
C SER A 46 1.35 7.25 -8.13
N ASN A 47 0.61 6.59 -9.02
CA ASN A 47 -0.77 6.17 -8.71
C ASN A 47 -0.80 5.14 -7.58
N ASN A 48 0.14 4.20 -7.55
CA ASN A 48 0.23 3.26 -6.44
C ASN A 48 0.61 3.95 -5.12
N ASP A 49 1.39 5.03 -5.16
CA ASP A 49 1.68 5.82 -3.96
C ASP A 49 0.42 6.48 -3.40
N LEU A 50 -0.47 7.01 -4.25
CA LEU A 50 -1.77 7.53 -3.81
C LEU A 50 -2.61 6.45 -3.11
N LEU A 51 -2.63 5.23 -3.65
CA LEU A 51 -3.33 4.09 -3.04
C LEU A 51 -2.71 3.71 -1.68
N ARG A 52 -1.38 3.67 -1.59
CA ARG A 52 -0.65 3.45 -0.34
C ARG A 52 -0.97 4.55 0.69
N LEU A 53 -1.01 5.82 0.29
CA LEU A 53 -1.36 6.95 1.17
C LEU A 53 -2.79 6.84 1.70
N LYS A 54 -3.76 6.49 0.84
CA LYS A 54 -5.13 6.18 1.27
C LYS A 54 -5.16 5.05 2.29
N PHE A 55 -4.36 4.00 2.08
CA PHE A 55 -4.30 2.89 3.02
C PHE A 55 -3.66 3.30 4.36
N ILE A 56 -2.60 4.11 4.36
CA ILE A 56 -2.02 4.69 5.59
C ILE A 56 -3.09 5.47 6.35
N LYS A 57 -3.82 6.35 5.65
CA LYS A 57 -4.89 7.16 6.24
C LYS A 57 -5.98 6.29 6.86
N PHE A 58 -6.46 5.28 6.13
CA PHE A 58 -7.40 4.28 6.65
C PHE A 58 -6.89 3.59 7.93
N LEU A 59 -5.62 3.18 7.97
CA LEU A 59 -5.04 2.56 9.16
C LEU A 59 -4.96 3.53 10.35
N MET A 60 -4.71 4.81 10.11
CA MET A 60 -4.64 5.82 11.17
C MET A 60 -6.02 6.21 11.69
N GLU A 61 -6.97 6.49 10.80
CA GLU A 61 -8.29 7.02 11.13
C GLU A 61 -9.25 5.92 11.57
N GLU A 62 -9.39 4.86 10.75
CA GLU A 62 -10.39 3.81 11.00
C GLU A 62 -9.88 2.71 11.93
N LYS A 63 -8.56 2.45 11.94
CA LYS A 63 -7.95 1.46 12.84
C LYS A 63 -7.27 2.07 14.06
N GLY A 64 -7.22 3.40 14.16
CA GLY A 64 -6.63 4.10 15.31
C GLY A 64 -5.13 3.86 15.48
N LEU A 65 -4.42 3.45 14.42
CA LEU A 65 -2.98 3.18 14.51
C LEU A 65 -2.19 4.48 14.47
N ASN A 66 -1.22 4.61 15.37
CA ASN A 66 -0.22 5.67 15.26
C ASN A 66 0.84 5.33 14.19
N VAL A 67 1.78 6.24 13.94
CA VAL A 67 2.87 6.07 12.95
C VAL A 67 3.64 4.76 13.15
N ALA A 68 3.97 4.38 14.39
CA ALA A 68 4.68 3.14 14.68
C ALA A 68 3.81 1.91 14.40
N GLY A 69 2.52 1.96 14.76
CA GLY A 69 1.54 0.92 14.47
C GLY A 69 1.35 0.71 12.97
N VAL A 70 1.23 1.79 12.20
CA VAL A 70 1.16 1.72 10.73
C VAL A 70 2.44 1.11 10.17
N ARG A 71 3.63 1.55 10.64
CA ARG A 71 4.91 0.99 10.21
C ARG A 71 4.98 -0.52 10.44
N GLN A 72 4.57 -0.98 11.61
CA GLN A 72 4.51 -2.41 11.92
C GLN A 72 3.48 -3.12 11.00
N MET A 73 2.32 -2.52 10.78
CA MET A 73 1.28 -3.10 9.93
C MET A 73 1.78 -3.31 8.50
N ILE A 74 2.38 -2.29 7.86
CA ILE A 74 2.85 -2.38 6.47
C ILE A 74 3.96 -3.41 6.29
N THR A 75 4.79 -3.70 7.31
CA THR A 75 5.79 -4.78 7.22
C THR A 75 5.17 -6.17 7.05
N MET A 76 3.93 -6.36 7.52
CA MET A 76 3.16 -7.59 7.29
C MET A 76 2.60 -7.67 5.86
N TYR A 77 2.76 -6.62 5.06
CA TYR A 77 2.44 -6.57 3.63
C TYR A 77 3.71 -6.51 2.78
N PRO A 78 4.41 -7.61 2.51
CA PRO A 78 5.51 -7.66 1.54
C PRO A 78 5.13 -7.07 0.16
N CYS A 79 3.86 -7.22 -0.23
CA CYS A 79 3.35 -6.59 -1.45
C CYS A 79 3.38 -5.06 -1.43
N TRP A 80 3.47 -4.43 -0.25
CA TRP A 80 3.69 -3.00 -0.08
C TRP A 80 4.93 -2.51 -0.83
N TYR A 81 6.01 -3.30 -0.75
CA TYR A 81 7.31 -3.01 -1.35
C TYR A 81 7.45 -3.58 -2.77
N ASN A 82 6.54 -4.48 -3.18
CA ASN A 82 6.57 -5.08 -4.50
C ASN A 82 5.76 -4.24 -5.51
N ARG A 83 6.45 -3.73 -6.53
CA ARG A 83 5.89 -2.91 -7.61
C ARG A 83 4.90 -3.64 -8.50
N ASN A 84 4.96 -4.97 -8.54
CA ASN A 84 4.16 -5.82 -9.42
C ASN A 84 2.99 -6.54 -8.71
N CYS A 85 2.56 -6.04 -7.54
CA CYS A 85 1.41 -6.60 -6.84
C CYS A 85 0.13 -6.54 -7.71
N LYS A 86 -0.59 -7.65 -7.87
CA LYS A 86 -1.82 -7.71 -8.67
C LYS A 86 -3.09 -7.26 -7.92
N GLY A 87 -3.00 -7.01 -6.61
CA GLY A 87 -4.15 -6.65 -5.78
C GLY A 87 -4.75 -7.83 -5.01
N GLY A 88 -5.89 -7.60 -4.38
CA GLY A 88 -6.64 -8.58 -3.60
C GLY A 88 -7.93 -9.04 -4.30
N ALA A 89 -8.71 -9.88 -3.63
CA ALA A 89 -10.06 -10.26 -4.09
C ALA A 89 -11.14 -9.87 -3.07
N HIS A 90 -12.38 -9.76 -3.54
CA HIS A 90 -13.53 -9.46 -2.68
C HIS A 90 -13.91 -10.66 -1.82
N LYS A 91 -14.50 -10.39 -0.64
CA LYS A 91 -15.03 -11.42 0.26
C LYS A 91 -16.08 -12.35 -0.37
N ASN A 92 -16.85 -11.85 -1.34
CA ASN A 92 -17.90 -12.61 -2.03
C ASN A 92 -17.37 -13.34 -3.29
N SER A 93 -16.06 -13.32 -3.53
CA SER A 93 -15.46 -14.01 -4.68
C SER A 93 -15.31 -15.50 -4.40
N SER A 94 -15.17 -16.31 -5.46
CA SER A 94 -14.93 -17.75 -5.35
C SER A 94 -13.58 -18.10 -4.70
N THR A 95 -12.69 -17.12 -4.53
CA THR A 95 -11.35 -17.30 -3.98
C THR A 95 -11.36 -17.02 -2.47
N PRO A 96 -10.81 -17.91 -1.62
CA PRO A 96 -10.68 -17.63 -0.19
C PRO A 96 -9.78 -16.42 0.05
N VAL A 97 -10.17 -15.56 0.98
CA VAL A 97 -9.42 -14.35 1.33
C VAL A 97 -9.28 -14.18 2.84
N ASN A 98 -8.27 -13.43 3.26
CA ASN A 98 -8.04 -13.07 4.65
C ASN A 98 -8.72 -11.73 4.95
N GLU A 99 -9.92 -11.77 5.53
CA GLU A 99 -10.70 -10.59 5.89
C GLU A 99 -10.00 -9.68 6.91
N ALA A 100 -9.12 -10.23 7.75
CA ALA A 100 -8.33 -9.44 8.69
C ALA A 100 -7.21 -8.63 8.00
N LYS A 101 -6.95 -8.90 6.71
CA LYS A 101 -5.87 -8.29 5.95
C LYS A 101 -6.41 -7.56 4.70
N PRO A 102 -6.94 -6.33 4.85
CA PRO A 102 -7.43 -5.53 3.73
C PRO A 102 -6.30 -5.22 2.74
N CYS A 103 -6.62 -5.19 1.44
CA CYS A 103 -5.68 -4.86 0.38
C CYS A 103 -5.50 -3.34 0.27
N TRP A 104 -4.25 -2.90 0.15
CA TRP A 104 -3.94 -1.49 -0.08
C TRP A 104 -4.17 -1.05 -1.55
N LYS A 105 -4.17 -1.99 -2.50
CA LYS A 105 -4.19 -1.69 -3.94
C LYS A 105 -5.59 -1.61 -4.54
N VAL A 106 -6.53 -2.41 -4.05
CA VAL A 106 -7.91 -2.44 -4.55
C VAL A 106 -8.86 -2.29 -3.37
N GLU A 107 -9.67 -1.24 -3.39
CA GLU A 107 -10.61 -0.92 -2.32
C GLU A 107 -11.61 -2.08 -2.11
N ASN A 108 -12.02 -2.32 -0.86
CA ASN A 108 -12.95 -3.40 -0.48
C ASN A 108 -12.52 -4.82 -0.90
N THR A 109 -11.22 -5.03 -1.08
CA THR A 109 -10.64 -6.35 -1.30
C THR A 109 -9.68 -6.72 -0.18
N TYR A 110 -9.35 -8.00 -0.13
CA TYR A 110 -8.57 -8.62 0.92
C TYR A 110 -7.44 -9.44 0.31
N CYS A 111 -6.42 -9.72 1.12
CA CYS A 111 -5.32 -10.56 0.70
C CYS A 111 -5.80 -11.97 0.37
N LEU A 112 -5.28 -12.57 -0.70
CA LEU A 112 -5.64 -13.92 -1.19
C LEU A 112 -5.12 -15.06 -0.29
N VAL A 113 -4.49 -14.74 0.84
CA VAL A 113 -4.10 -15.73 1.84
C VAL A 113 -5.37 -16.24 2.52
N ALA A 114 -5.49 -17.54 2.78
CA ALA A 114 -6.61 -18.08 3.55
C ALA A 114 -6.57 -17.55 5.01
N SER A 115 -7.73 -17.32 5.63
CA SER A 115 -7.85 -16.71 6.96
C SER A 115 -7.21 -17.51 8.10
N ASP A 116 -7.12 -18.84 7.94
CA ASP A 116 -6.50 -19.80 8.86
C ASP A 116 -4.96 -19.83 8.74
N LYS A 117 -4.41 -19.33 7.64
CA LYS A 117 -2.98 -19.18 7.44
C LYS A 117 -2.54 -17.80 7.90
N SER A 118 -2.18 -17.72 9.18
CA SER A 118 -1.46 -16.59 9.78
C SER A 118 0.02 -16.53 9.36
N GLU A 119 0.49 -17.47 8.54
CA GLU A 119 1.88 -17.53 8.15
C GLU A 119 2.27 -16.37 7.24
N ILE A 120 3.20 -15.59 7.79
CA ILE A 120 3.97 -14.48 7.25
C ILE A 120 3.88 -14.41 5.73
N CYS A 121 3.36 -13.30 5.21
CA CYS A 121 3.16 -13.10 3.78
C CYS A 121 4.44 -13.23 2.94
N SER A 122 5.63 -13.24 3.55
CA SER A 122 6.92 -13.50 2.89
C SER A 122 7.01 -14.91 2.27
N SER A 123 6.28 -15.90 2.79
CA SER A 123 6.23 -17.27 2.25
C SER A 123 4.98 -17.54 1.39
N CYS A 124 4.09 -16.55 1.24
CA CYS A 124 2.83 -16.68 0.50
C CYS A 124 3.08 -16.97 -1.01
N GLU A 125 2.39 -17.97 -1.55
CA GLU A 125 2.41 -18.30 -2.99
C GLU A 125 2.03 -17.10 -3.87
N HIS A 126 1.07 -16.30 -3.42
CA HIS A 126 0.67 -15.08 -4.13
C HIS A 126 1.75 -14.01 -4.12
N LEU A 127 2.58 -13.92 -3.07
CA LEU A 127 3.73 -13.01 -3.08
C LEU A 127 4.73 -13.44 -4.15
N LYS A 128 5.04 -14.74 -4.25
CA LYS A 128 5.95 -15.30 -5.27
C LYS A 128 5.48 -14.94 -6.68
N SER A 129 4.17 -15.04 -6.93
CA SER A 129 3.57 -14.66 -8.21
C SER A 129 3.59 -13.16 -8.51
N CYS A 130 3.65 -12.31 -7.47
CA CYS A 130 3.79 -10.87 -7.63
C CYS A 130 5.27 -10.46 -7.83
N SER A 131 6.24 -11.21 -7.30
CA SER A 131 7.68 -10.91 -7.46
C SER A 131 8.26 -11.38 -8.79
N ALA A 132 7.56 -12.26 -9.51
CA ALA A 132 8.02 -12.87 -10.75
C ALA A 132 7.71 -12.04 -12.03
N GLY A 133 7.42 -10.74 -11.89
CA GLY A 133 7.21 -9.87 -13.05
C GLY A 133 8.51 -9.22 -13.49
N GLU A 134 9.07 -9.73 -14.59
CA GLU A 134 9.91 -8.95 -15.51
C GLU A 134 9.09 -7.84 -16.19
#